data_AF-A0A3M1FG94-F1
#
_entry.id   AF-A0A3M1FG94-F1
#
_cell.length_a   1.000
_cell.length_b   1.000
_cell.length_c   1.000
_cell.angle_alpha   90.00
_cell.angle_beta   90.00
_cell.angle_gamma   90.00
#
_symmetry.space_group_name_H-M   'P 1'
#
loop_
_entity.id
_entity.type
_entity.pdbx_description
1 polymer ?
#
loop_
_entity_poly.entity_id
_entity_poly.type
_entity_poly.pdbx_seq_one_letter_code
_entity_poly.pdbx_strand_id
1 'polypeptide(L)'
;VYDNKLHVVECKATLRKDGFEWNKLLSYIYKLDTIMDMLGGRLARGLLLTNNPSLPRTTLEKGRMRQVTIMGAKQLCRLPETLQKWLKNDATSRPPIVN
;
A
#
# COMPACT_ATOMS: atom_id res chain seq x y z
N VAL A 1 1.13 7.09 13.38
CA VAL A 1 1.76 8.34 12.89
C VAL A 1 3.26 8.22 13.11
N TYR A 2 4.07 8.65 12.16
CA TYR A 2 5.54 8.62 12.23
C TYR A 2 6.07 9.82 11.44
N ASP A 3 7.06 10.55 11.99
CA ASP A 3 7.63 11.76 11.37
C ASP A 3 6.58 12.75 10.84
N ASN A 4 5.60 13.09 11.67
CA ASN A 4 4.48 13.98 11.35
C ASN A 4 3.63 13.56 10.12
N LYS A 5 3.74 12.31 9.68
CA LYS A 5 2.98 11.75 8.56
C LYS A 5 2.00 10.68 9.03
N LEU A 6 0.78 10.75 8.52
CA LEU A 6 -0.19 9.69 8.72
C LEU A 6 0.23 8.46 7.90
N HIS A 7 0.39 7.33 8.58
CA HIS A 7 0.71 6.05 7.97
C HIS A 7 -0.50 5.13 8.16
N VAL A 8 -1.11 4.70 7.06
CA VAL A 8 -2.30 3.85 7.05
C VAL A 8 -1.92 2.48 6.53
N VAL A 9 -2.24 1.44 7.30
CA VAL A 9 -1.95 0.05 6.95
C VAL A 9 -3.27 -0.69 6.74
N GLU A 10 -3.46 -1.28 5.56
CA GLU A 10 -4.56 -2.21 5.27
C GLU A 10 -4.01 -3.63 5.09
N CYS A 11 -4.54 -4.59 5.86
CA CYS A 11 -4.13 -5.99 5.84
C CYS A 11 -5.19 -6.86 5.18
N LYS A 12 -4.81 -7.66 4.18
CA LYS A 12 -5.71 -8.57 3.46
C LYS A 12 -5.14 -9.98 3.40
N ALA A 13 -5.77 -10.87 4.15
CA ALA A 13 -5.56 -12.30 4.03
C ALA A 13 -6.61 -12.88 3.08
N THR A 14 -6.17 -13.47 1.97
CA THR A 14 -7.03 -14.28 1.11
C THR A 14 -6.93 -15.72 1.57
N LEU A 15 -8.05 -16.31 2.00
CA LEU A 15 -8.16 -17.76 2.16
C LEU A 15 -8.30 -18.35 0.75
N ARG A 16 -7.49 -19.33 0.40
CA ARG A 16 -7.27 -19.87 -0.96
C ARG A 16 -8.49 -20.53 -1.63
N LYS A 17 -9.72 -20.25 -1.20
CA LYS A 17 -10.92 -20.95 -1.66
C LYS A 17 -11.38 -20.51 -3.05
N ASP A 18 -11.23 -19.25 -3.40
CA ASP A 18 -11.63 -18.74 -4.70
C ASP A 18 -10.44 -18.06 -5.37
N GLY A 19 -10.34 -18.24 -6.69
CA GLY A 19 -9.21 -17.80 -7.51
C GLY A 19 -8.71 -16.41 -7.15
N PHE A 20 -7.41 -16.23 -7.30
CA PHE A 20 -6.75 -14.97 -7.10
C PHE A 20 -7.43 -13.87 -7.96
N GLU A 21 -7.99 -12.82 -7.35
CA GLU A 21 -8.66 -11.72 -8.07
C GLU A 21 -7.82 -10.44 -8.08
N TRP A 22 -7.15 -10.16 -9.21
CA TRP A 22 -6.32 -8.95 -9.37
C TRP A 22 -7.14 -7.67 -9.19
N ASN A 23 -8.39 -7.71 -9.63
CA ASN A 23 -9.34 -6.60 -9.52
C ASN A 23 -9.59 -6.19 -8.06
N LYS A 24 -9.52 -7.15 -7.13
CA LYS A 24 -9.72 -6.91 -5.70
C LYS A 24 -8.52 -6.19 -5.07
N LEU A 25 -7.31 -6.49 -5.52
CA LEU A 25 -6.09 -5.80 -5.08
C LEU A 25 -6.10 -4.33 -5.51
N LEU A 26 -6.57 -4.05 -6.74
CA LEU A 26 -6.74 -2.69 -7.24
C LEU A 26 -7.78 -1.90 -6.46
N SER A 27 -8.93 -2.50 -6.13
CA SER A 27 -9.97 -1.82 -5.35
C SER A 27 -9.47 -1.44 -3.95
N TYR A 28 -8.64 -2.27 -3.32
CA TYR A 28 -8.00 -1.92 -2.04
C TYR A 28 -7.03 -0.75 -2.19
N ILE A 29 -6.25 -0.69 -3.27
CA ILE A 29 -5.37 0.45 -3.53
C ILE A 29 -6.19 1.74 -3.65
N TYR A 30 -7.27 1.75 -4.44
CA TYR A 30 -8.11 2.94 -4.61
C TYR A 30 -8.83 3.36 -3.32
N LYS A 31 -9.28 2.38 -2.53
CA LYS A 31 -9.89 2.66 -1.23
C LYS A 31 -8.88 3.27 -0.26
N LEU A 32 -7.69 2.69 -0.16
CA LEU A 32 -6.63 3.18 0.72
C LEU A 32 -6.18 4.58 0.30
N ASP A 33 -6.09 4.83 -1.01
CA ASP A 33 -5.82 6.13 -1.61
C ASP A 33 -6.78 7.22 -1.14
N THR A 34 -8.08 6.89 -1.15
CA THR A 34 -9.16 7.80 -0.70
C THR A 34 -9.06 8.06 0.81
N ILE A 35 -8.83 7.02 1.62
CA ILE A 35 -8.69 7.16 3.08
C ILE A 35 -7.50 8.06 3.42
N MET A 36 -6.38 7.88 2.72
CA MET A 36 -5.20 8.71 2.91
C MET A 36 -5.47 10.19 2.60
N ASP A 37 -6.13 10.48 1.49
CA ASP A 37 -6.50 11.86 1.13
C ASP A 37 -7.42 12.49 2.16
N MET A 38 -8.44 11.74 2.63
CA MET A 38 -9.41 12.23 3.61
C MET A 38 -8.80 12.50 5.00
N LEU A 39 -7.85 11.67 5.44
CA LEU A 39 -7.39 11.69 6.83
C LEU A 39 -6.02 12.34 7.04
N GLY A 40 -5.14 12.33 6.04
CA GLY A 40 -3.76 12.80 6.18
C GLY A 40 -3.22 13.61 5.01
N GLY A 41 -4.06 13.89 4.01
CA GLY A 41 -3.71 14.71 2.84
C GLY A 41 -2.48 14.20 2.09
N ARG A 42 -1.73 15.14 1.49
CA ARG A 42 -0.59 14.83 0.58
C ARG A 42 0.58 14.09 1.24
N LEU A 43 0.68 14.18 2.57
CA LEU A 43 1.75 13.56 3.35
C LEU A 43 1.39 12.17 3.87
N ALA A 44 0.14 11.74 3.72
CA ALA A 44 -0.27 10.39 4.07
C ALA A 44 0.48 9.34 3.24
N ARG A 45 0.73 8.19 3.86
CA ARG A 45 1.39 7.03 3.25
C ARG A 45 0.58 5.77 3.51
N GLY A 46 0.48 4.94 2.48
CA GLY A 46 -0.37 3.76 2.48
C GLY A 46 0.49 2.51 2.40
N LEU A 47 0.13 1.50 3.16
CA LEU A 47 0.69 0.17 3.07
C LEU A 47 -0.42 -0.86 2.93
N LEU A 48 -0.41 -1.60 1.83
CA LEU A 48 -1.24 -2.78 1.63
C LEU A 48 -0.42 -4.04 1.91
N LEU A 49 -0.71 -4.71 3.02
CA LEU A 49 -0.16 -6.02 3.36
C LEU A 49 -1.06 -7.11 2.79
N THR A 50 -0.48 -8.06 2.06
CA THR A 50 -1.23 -9.19 1.51
C THR A 50 -0.45 -10.49 1.55
N ASN A 51 -1.14 -11.60 1.86
CA ASN A 51 -0.57 -12.95 1.78
C ASN A 51 -0.52 -13.49 0.33
N ASN A 52 -0.80 -12.65 -0.65
CA ASN A 52 -0.79 -13.02 -2.06
C ASN A 52 0.65 -13.32 -2.54
N PRO A 53 0.87 -14.44 -3.25
CA PRO A 53 2.21 -14.90 -3.62
C PRO A 53 2.80 -14.19 -4.85
N SER A 54 1.95 -13.63 -5.71
CA SER A 54 2.34 -12.93 -6.92
C SER A 54 1.73 -11.53 -6.93
N LEU A 55 2.50 -10.55 -7.40
CA LEU A 55 2.10 -9.14 -7.54
C LEU A 55 2.54 -8.64 -8.93
N PRO A 56 1.61 -8.43 -9.88
CA PRO A 56 1.87 -7.96 -11.21
C PRO A 56 2.49 -6.58 -11.14
N ARG A 57 3.42 -6.35 -12.04
CA ARG A 57 4.09 -5.08 -12.20
C ARG A 57 3.10 -3.92 -12.33
N THR A 58 2.02 -4.09 -13.10
CA THR A 58 0.97 -3.07 -13.28
C THR A 58 0.27 -2.69 -11.98
N THR A 59 0.09 -3.63 -11.05
CA THR A 59 -0.51 -3.36 -9.73
C THR A 59 0.47 -2.62 -8.83
N LEU A 60 1.74 -3.02 -8.84
CA LEU A 60 2.81 -2.33 -8.11
C LEU A 60 2.98 -0.88 -8.61
N GLU A 61 2.93 -0.66 -9.92
CA GLU A 61 3.00 0.66 -10.54
C GLU A 61 1.82 1.54 -10.12
N LYS A 62 0.59 0.99 -10.15
CA LYS A 62 -0.61 1.71 -9.68
C LYS A 62 -0.55 2.09 -8.21
N GLY A 63 0.00 1.22 -7.35
CA GLY A 63 0.25 1.51 -5.94
C GLY A 63 1.27 2.65 -5.78
N ARG A 64 2.40 2.56 -6.49
CA ARG A 64 3.47 3.59 -6.46
C ARG A 64 2.95 4.98 -6.84
N MET A 65 2.14 5.07 -7.90
CA MET A 65 1.51 6.34 -8.32
C MET A 65 0.61 6.98 -7.26
N ARG A 66 0.13 6.18 -6.29
CA ARG A 66 -0.81 6.57 -5.24
C ARG A 66 -0.17 6.62 -3.85
N GLN A 67 1.15 6.56 -3.74
CA GLN A 67 1.84 6.48 -2.44
C GLN A 67 1.38 5.27 -1.59
N VAL A 68 0.92 4.20 -2.25
CA VAL A 68 0.58 2.91 -1.62
C VAL A 68 1.69 1.92 -1.90
N THR A 69 2.45 1.58 -0.85
CA THR A 69 3.38 0.46 -0.88
C THR A 69 2.61 -0.85 -0.76
N ILE A 70 2.99 -1.87 -1.54
CA ILE A 70 2.35 -3.19 -1.49
C ILE A 70 3.39 -4.21 -1.05
N MET A 71 3.11 -4.95 0.02
CA MET A 71 3.96 -6.05 0.49
C MET A 71 3.20 -7.37 0.35
N GLY A 72 3.77 -8.28 -0.43
CA GLY A 72 3.24 -9.62 -0.66
C GLY A 72 3.79 -10.65 0.32
N ALA A 73 3.46 -11.92 0.08
CA ALA A 73 3.82 -13.03 0.97
C ALA A 73 5.33 -13.11 1.30
N LYS A 74 6.20 -12.85 0.32
CA LYS A 74 7.67 -12.93 0.50
C LYS A 74 8.19 -11.90 1.51
N GLN A 75 7.62 -10.70 1.51
CA GLN A 75 8.00 -9.62 2.41
C GLN A 75 7.47 -9.84 3.84
N LEU A 76 6.34 -10.54 3.99
CA LEU A 76 5.74 -10.83 5.29
C LEU A 76 6.65 -11.68 6.20
N CYS A 77 7.50 -12.55 5.63
CA CYS A 77 8.46 -13.34 6.40
C CYS A 77 9.52 -12.49 7.12
N ARG A 78 9.70 -11.23 6.71
CA ARG A 78 10.62 -10.24 7.30
C ARG A 78 9.86 -8.94 7.58
N LEU A 79 8.65 -9.08 8.11
CA LEU A 79 7.74 -7.96 8.31
C LEU A 79 8.36 -6.86 9.18
N PRO A 80 8.99 -7.15 10.34
CA PRO A 80 9.59 -6.10 11.17
C PRO A 80 10.62 -5.25 10.42
N GLU A 81 11.54 -5.88 9.69
CA GLU A 81 12.58 -5.18 8.93
C GLU A 81 11.97 -4.40 7.75
N THR A 82 10.96 -4.97 7.10
CA THR A 82 10.30 -4.35 5.95
C THR A 82 9.47 -3.13 6.39
N LEU A 83 8.80 -3.21 7.54
CA LEU A 83 8.09 -2.07 8.13
C LEU A 83 9.05 -0.97 8.56
N GLN A 84 10.17 -1.30 9.22
CA GLN A 84 11.18 -0.29 9.57
C GLN A 84 11.74 0.41 8.33
N LYS A 85 12.00 -0.33 7.25
CA LYS A 85 12.42 0.26 5.98
C LYS A 85 11.35 1.16 5.38
N TRP A 86 10.09 0.75 5.41
CA TRP A 86 8.98 1.56 4.90
C TRP A 86 8.82 2.87 5.67
N LEU A 87 8.88 2.83 7.01
CA LEU A 87 8.81 4.03 7.85
C LEU A 87 9.97 5.00 7.60
N LYS A 88 11.15 4.50 7.23
CA LYS A 88 12.35 5.32 6.95
C LYS A 88 12.45 5.79 5.50
N ASN A 89 11.78 5.14 4.55
CA ASN A 89 11.86 5.49 3.13
C ASN A 89 10.86 6.59 2.79
N ASP A 90 11.37 7.81 2.70
CA ASP A 90 10.57 9.03 2.63
C ASP A 90 10.54 9.72 1.25
N ALA A 91 10.97 9.01 0.21
CA ALA A 91 11.49 9.66 -1.00
C ALA A 91 10.46 10.31 -1.95
N THR A 92 9.15 10.27 -1.70
CA THR A 92 8.19 10.90 -2.64
C THR A 92 6.96 11.50 -1.98
N SER A 93 6.73 12.78 -2.21
CA SER A 93 5.44 13.44 -2.03
C SER A 93 4.49 13.10 -3.19
N ARG A 94 3.19 13.11 -2.92
CA ARG A 94 2.15 12.90 -3.94
C ARG A 94 2.16 14.08 -4.93
N PRO A 95 2.11 13.87 -6.26
CA PRO A 95 1.97 14.96 -7.20
C PRO A 95 0.65 15.73 -6.93
N PRO A 96 0.60 17.04 -7.20
CA PRO A 96 -0.61 17.82 -7.00
C PRO A 96 -1.76 17.26 -7.85
N ILE A 97 -2.95 17.16 -7.25
CA ILE A 97 -4.18 16.90 -7.99
C ILE A 97 -4.44 18.16 -8.83
N VAL A 98 -4.27 18.05 -10.14
CA VAL A 98 -4.69 19.07 -11.10
C VAL A 98 -6.16 18.78 -11.41
N ASN A 99 -7.06 19.67 -10.99
CA ASN A 99 -8.45 19.64 -11.41
C ASN A 99 -8.56 20.10 -12.87
#